data_AF-A0A8J8D8Y0-F1
#
_entry.id   AF-A0A8J8D8Y0-F1
#
_cell.length_a   1.000
_cell.length_b   1.000
_cell.length_c   1.000
_cell.angle_alpha   90.00
_cell.angle_beta   90.00
_cell.angle_gamma   90.00
#
_symmetry.space_group_name_H-M   'P 1'
#
loop_
_entity.id
_entity.type
_entity.pdbx_description
1 polymer ?
#
loop_
_entity_poly.entity_id
_entity_poly.type
_entity_poly.pdbx_seq_one_letter_code
_entity_poly.pdbx_strand_id
1 'polypeptide(L)' 'MVTMEKRQLTCPLCGGTDFQVEEGKLDSKWGFTAHKVKIVICRNCGYVMMFYKGRTIWDFD' A
#
# COMPACT_ATOMS: atom_id res chain seq x y z
N MET A 1 -21.55 -19.67 13.24
CA MET A 1 -21.09 -18.27 13.43
C MET A 1 -19.68 -18.20 12.88
N VAL A 2 -19.46 -17.51 11.76
CA VAL A 2 -18.10 -17.33 11.22
C VAL A 2 -17.49 -16.14 11.94
N THR A 3 -16.55 -16.37 12.85
CA THR A 3 -15.73 -15.32 13.44
C THR A 3 -14.87 -14.73 12.32
N MET A 4 -15.23 -13.54 11.83
CA MET A 4 -14.34 -12.76 10.98
C MET A 4 -13.13 -12.38 11.83
N GLU A 5 -12.07 -13.18 11.77
CA GLU A 5 -10.77 -12.78 12.28
C GLU A 5 -10.35 -11.52 11.54
N LYS A 6 -10.38 -10.38 12.23
CA LYS A 6 -9.76 -9.15 11.74
C LYS A 6 -8.27 -9.42 11.63
N ARG A 7 -7.81 -9.75 10.43
CA ARG A 7 -6.38 -9.85 10.13
C ARG A 7 -5.76 -8.47 10.36
N GLN A 8 -5.04 -8.33 11.46
CA GLN A 8 -4.28 -7.13 11.76
C GLN A 8 -3.00 -7.15 10.92
N LEU A 9 -2.62 -5.99 10.37
CA LEU A 9 -1.37 -5.86 9.65
C LEU A 9 -0.20 -5.90 10.64
N THR A 10 0.83 -6.68 10.30
CA THR A 10 2.05 -6.82 11.10
C THR A 10 3.25 -6.60 10.20
N CYS A 11 4.26 -5.87 10.68
CA CYS A 11 5.49 -5.62 9.95
C CYS A 11 6.26 -6.94 9.77
N PRO A 12 6.56 -7.36 8.53
CA PRO A 12 7.25 -8.63 8.29
C PRO A 12 8.71 -8.62 8.73
N LEU A 13 9.30 -7.44 8.99
CA LEU A 13 10.68 -7.34 9.46
C LEU A 13 10.82 -7.34 10.99
N CYS A 14 9.98 -6.57 11.71
CA CYS A 14 10.16 -6.38 13.15
C CYS A 14 8.95 -6.80 14.01
N GLY A 15 7.86 -7.29 13.40
CA GLY A 15 6.63 -7.65 14.12
C GLY A 15 5.81 -6.45 14.63
N GLY A 16 6.22 -5.21 14.34
CA GLY A 16 5.51 -4.02 14.78
C GLY A 16 4.11 -3.88 14.15
N THR A 17 3.20 -3.23 14.87
CA THR A 17 1.81 -3.04 14.44
C THR A 17 1.39 -1.57 14.30
N ASP A 18 2.33 -0.64 14.50
CA ASP A 18 2.12 0.80 14.29
C ASP A 18 2.72 1.24 12.94
N PHE A 19 1.90 1.95 12.16
CA PHE A 19 2.21 2.29 10.79
C PHE A 19 1.76 3.71 10.43
N GLN A 20 2.60 4.39 9.64
CA GLN A 20 2.20 5.54 8.84
C GLN A 20 1.64 5.04 7.51
N VAL A 21 0.56 5.67 7.05
CA VAL A 21 -0.14 5.29 5.83
C VAL A 21 -0.19 6.48 4.89
N GLU A 22 0.22 6.24 3.65
CA GLU A 22 0.23 7.23 2.57
C GLU A 22 -0.42 6.64 1.31
N GLU A 23 -0.93 7.53 0.47
CA GLU A 23 -1.42 7.18 -0.87
C GLU A 23 -0.39 7.65 -1.89
N GLY A 24 -0.07 6.78 -2.86
CA GLY A 24 0.91 7.05 -3.91
C GLY A 24 0.36 6.73 -5.29
N LYS A 25 0.97 7.35 -6.30
CA LYS A 25 0.82 6.99 -7.72
C LYS A 25 2.17 6.51 -8.25
N LEU A 26 2.18 5.42 -8.98
CA LEU A 26 3.35 4.91 -9.70
C LEU A 26 3.05 4.93 -11.20
N ASP A 27 3.82 5.69 -11.95
CA ASP A 27 3.67 5.73 -13.41
C ASP A 27 4.28 4.47 -14.03
N SER A 28 3.55 3.86 -14.96
CA SER A 28 4.08 2.76 -15.77
C SER A 28 5.23 3.25 -16.66
N LYS A 29 6.15 2.35 -16.99
CA LYS A 29 7.36 2.65 -17.78
C LYS A 29 7.10 3.31 -19.15
N TRP A 30 5.87 3.19 -19.67
CA TRP A 30 5.45 3.75 -20.95
C TRP A 30 4.41 4.87 -20.81
N GLY A 31 4.13 5.37 -19.60
CA GLY A 31 3.29 6.56 -19.37
C GLY A 31 1.78 6.40 -19.56
N PHE A 32 1.30 5.28 -20.12
CA PHE A 32 -0.13 5.08 -20.43
C PHE A 32 -1.00 4.67 -19.24
N THR A 33 -0.41 4.37 -18.09
CA THR A 33 -1.12 3.85 -16.93
C THR A 33 -0.46 4.32 -15.65
N ALA A 34 -1.25 4.89 -14.74
CA ALA A 34 -0.81 5.20 -13.38
C ALA A 34 -1.40 4.16 -12.42
N HIS A 35 -0.55 3.56 -11.61
CA HIS A 35 -0.93 2.60 -10.58
C HIS A 35 -1.12 3.32 -9.25
N LYS A 36 -2.33 3.24 -8.70
CA LYS A 36 -2.62 3.73 -7.35
C LYS A 36 -2.11 2.69 -6.36
N VAL A 37 -1.26 3.12 -5.44
CA VAL A 37 -0.71 2.29 -4.37
C VAL A 37 -1.01 2.91 -3.03
N LYS A 38 -1.18 2.08 -2.02
CA LYS A 38 -1.16 2.48 -0.62
C LYS A 38 0.20 2.11 -0.05
N ILE A 39 0.92 3.10 0.42
CA ILE A 39 2.24 2.94 1.02
C ILE A 39 2.03 2.86 2.54
N VAL A 40 2.57 1.83 3.16
CA VAL A 40 2.46 1.61 4.61
C VAL A 40 3.86 1.47 5.17
N ILE A 41 4.23 2.41 6.02
CA ILE A 41 5.57 2.55 6.59
C ILE A 41 5.51 2.15 8.06
N CYS A 42 6.28 1.15 8.47
CA CYS A 42 6.37 0.77 9.87
C CYS A 42 7.06 1.88 10.68
N ARG A 43 6.39 2.41 11.70
CA ARG A 43 6.95 3.48 12.55
C ARG A 43 8.09 2.98 13.46
N ASN A 44 8.20 1.67 13.66
CA ASN A 44 9.22 1.08 14.50
C ASN A 44 10.57 0.89 13.79
N CYS A 45 10.57 0.35 12.56
CA CYS A 45 11.80 0.02 11.84
C CYS A 45 11.94 0.69 10.46
N GLY A 46 10.95 1.48 10.03
CA GLY A 46 10.96 2.15 8.72
C GLY A 46 10.64 1.27 7.52
N TYR A 47 10.32 -0.02 7.71
CA TYR A 47 10.02 -0.91 6.59
C TYR A 47 8.79 -0.45 5.81
N VAL A 48 8.92 -0.38 4.48
CA VAL A 48 7.89 0.11 3.56
C VAL A 48 7.21 -1.05 2.86
N MET A 49 5.89 -1.14 2.99
CA MET A 49 5.03 -2.07 2.27
C MET A 49 4.15 -1.30 1.29
N MET A 50 4.09 -1.75 0.04
CA MET A 50 3.22 -1.17 -0.99
C MET A 50 2.08 -2.12 -1.32
N PHE A 51 0.85 -1.65 -1.16
CA PHE A 51 -0.36 -2.39 -1.50
C PHE A 51 -0.97 -1.80 -2.76
N TYR A 52 -1.16 -2.63 -3.78
CA TYR A 52 -1.80 -2.20 -5.01
C TYR A 52 -3.29 -1.96 -4.79
N LYS A 53 -3.78 -0.77 -5.16
CA LYS A 53 -5.21 -0.42 -5.09
C LYS A 53 -5.93 -0.50 -6.43
N GLY A 54 -5.18 -0.44 -7.53
CA GLY A 54 -5.74 -0.42 -8.87
C GLY A 54 -4.94 0.50 -9.78
N ARG A 55 -5.42 0.64 -11.00
CA ARG A 55 -4.82 1.52 -12.01
C ARG A 55 -5.85 2.49 -12.55
N THR A 56 -5.41 3.69 -12.90
CA THR A 56 -6.13 4.60 -13.78
C THR A 56 -5.52 4.49 -15.17
N ILE A 57 -6.38 4.19 -16.14
CA ILE A 57 -6.03 4.18 -17.57
C ILE A 57 -6.60 5.51 -18.09
N TRP A 58 -5.71 6.46 -18.38
CA TRP A 58 -5.99 7.83 -18.86
C TRP A 58 -6.45 8.88 -17.81
N ASP A 59 -5.56 9.84 -17.50
CA ASP A 59 -5.92 11.25 -17.23
C ASP A 59 -5.83 11.94 -18.61
N PHE A 60 -6.93 11.95 -19.39
CA PHE A 60 -7.05 12.89 -20.52
C PHE A 60 -7.58 14.20 -19.93
N ASP A 61 -6.71 15.19 -19.80
CA ASP A 61 -7.07 16.61 -19.83
C ASP A 61 -6.43 17.21 -21.10
#